data_AF-A0A4W3H7X4-F1
#
_entry.id   AF-A0A4W3H7X4-F1
#
_cell.length_a   1.000
_cell.length_b   1.000
_cell.length_c   1.000
_cell.angle_alpha   90.00
_cell.angle_beta   90.00
_cell.angle_gamma   90.00
#
_symmetry.space_group_name_H-M   'P 1'
#
loop_
_entity.id
_entity.type
_entity.pdbx_description
1 polymer ?
#
loop_
_entity_poly.entity_id
_entity_poly.type
_entity_poly.pdbx_seq_one_letter_code
_entity_poly.pdbx_strand_id
1 'polypeptide(L)'
;GYTHLSIGNLLRKEIDNNSSQAGNIKAAMRQGALVPIGVTLEILKNAIVENIFETKGFLIDGFPRNLKQAEAFDKFFAEPEMVILMECSPETMKSRLHKRGEGPGRFDDHKTIINKRVRNYLANAKWRGLVGRKAAGVG
;
A
#
# COMPACT_ATOMS: atom_id res chain seq x y z
N GLY A 1 -11.48 6.03 17.46
CA GLY A 1 -11.29 4.69 16.84
C GLY A 1 -9.85 4.60 16.36
N TYR A 2 -9.53 3.66 15.46
CA TYR A 2 -8.25 3.65 14.74
C TYR A 2 -8.29 4.61 13.54
N THR A 3 -7.17 5.25 13.22
CA THR A 3 -7.03 6.08 12.00
C THR A 3 -6.58 5.20 10.84
N HIS A 4 -7.39 5.16 9.78
CA HIS A 4 -7.09 4.37 8.59
C HIS A 4 -6.31 5.20 7.56
N LEU A 5 -5.08 4.79 7.27
CA LEU A 5 -4.18 5.42 6.31
C LEU A 5 -3.94 4.48 5.12
N SER A 6 -4.66 4.69 4.02
CA SER A 6 -4.43 3.94 2.78
C SER A 6 -3.35 4.62 1.94
N ILE A 7 -2.22 3.94 1.73
CA ILE A 7 -1.11 4.48 0.93
C ILE A 7 -1.56 4.87 -0.47
N GLY A 8 -2.43 4.08 -1.10
CA GLY A 8 -2.96 4.42 -2.41
C GLY A 8 -3.71 5.75 -2.42
N ASN A 9 -4.48 6.05 -1.36
CA ASN A 9 -5.21 7.31 -1.26
C ASN A 9 -4.27 8.49 -0.97
N LEU A 10 -3.30 8.31 -0.08
CA LEU A 10 -2.31 9.35 0.21
C LEU A 10 -1.52 9.73 -1.06
N LEU A 11 -1.08 8.74 -1.85
CA LEU A 11 -0.40 8.98 -3.13
C LEU A 11 -1.29 9.71 -4.15
N ARG A 12 -2.59 9.40 -4.21
CA ARG A 12 -3.54 10.14 -5.07
C ARG A 12 -3.74 11.57 -4.60
N LYS A 13 -3.84 11.80 -3.29
CA LYS A 13 -3.95 13.15 -2.71
C LYS A 13 -2.73 14.00 -3.06
N GLU A 14 -1.52 13.42 -3.04
CA GLU A 14 -0.30 14.12 -3.49
C GLU A 14 -0.35 14.51 -4.97
N ILE A 15 -0.90 13.65 -5.83
CA ILE A 15 -1.13 13.97 -7.25
C ILE A 15 -2.14 15.10 -7.39
N ASP A 16 -3.26 15.03 -6.68
CA ASP A 16 -4.35 15.99 -6.76
C ASP A 16 -3.94 17.37 -6.22
N ASN A 17 -3.10 17.39 -5.18
CA ASN A 17 -2.50 18.60 -4.61
C ASN A 17 -1.34 19.17 -5.46
N ASN A 18 -0.99 18.51 -6.57
CA ASN A 18 0.10 18.91 -7.46
C ASN A 18 1.43 19.13 -6.73
N SER A 19 1.78 18.23 -5.80
CA SER A 19 3.03 18.34 -5.05
C SER A 19 4.26 18.14 -5.96
N SER A 20 5.45 18.49 -5.46
CA SER A 20 6.70 18.34 -6.21
C SER A 20 6.97 16.89 -6.68
N GLN A 21 6.38 15.90 -6.00
CA GLN A 21 6.49 14.48 -6.34
C GLN A 21 5.34 13.96 -7.21
N ALA A 22 4.29 14.76 -7.48
CA ALA A 22 3.08 14.34 -8.17
C ALA A 22 3.36 13.65 -9.52
N GLY A 23 4.28 14.20 -10.32
CA GLY A 23 4.66 13.63 -11.62
C GLY A 23 5.26 12.22 -11.49
N ASN A 24 6.20 12.05 -10.55
CA ASN A 24 6.87 10.77 -10.30
C ASN A 24 5.89 9.72 -9.76
N ILE A 25 5.03 10.12 -8.82
CA ILE A 25 4.01 9.25 -8.23
C ILE A 25 3.03 8.79 -9.32
N LYS A 26 2.52 9.73 -10.12
CA LYS A 26 1.58 9.45 -11.22
C LYS A 26 2.19 8.52 -12.26
N ALA A 27 3.45 8.71 -12.63
CA ALA A 27 4.15 7.86 -13.58
C ALA A 27 4.28 6.42 -13.07
N ALA A 28 4.73 6.23 -11.82
CA ALA A 28 4.85 4.90 -11.21
C ALA A 28 3.49 4.19 -11.12
N MET A 29 2.45 4.90 -10.67
CA MET A 29 1.10 4.34 -10.56
C MET A 29 0.51 3.94 -11.91
N ARG A 30 0.71 4.76 -12.96
CA ARG A 30 0.27 4.44 -14.34
C ARG A 30 0.96 3.20 -14.91
N GLN A 31 2.18 2.93 -14.48
CA GLN A 31 2.91 1.73 -14.88
C GLN A 31 2.53 0.49 -14.03
N GLY A 32 1.70 0.66 -13.00
CA GLY A 32 1.39 -0.37 -12.01
C GLY A 32 2.59 -0.71 -11.12
N ALA A 33 3.62 0.14 -11.10
CA ALA A 33 4.85 -0.03 -10.34
C ALA A 33 4.69 0.46 -8.88
N LEU A 34 5.67 0.12 -8.04
CA LEU A 34 5.77 0.68 -6.69
C LEU A 34 6.37 2.09 -6.79
N VAL A 35 5.78 3.04 -6.05
CA VAL A 35 6.38 4.35 -5.83
C VAL A 35 7.67 4.17 -5.02
N PRO A 36 8.72 4.99 -5.24
CA PRO A 36 9.93 4.94 -4.44
C PRO A 36 9.65 4.93 -2.93
N ILE A 37 10.40 4.10 -2.22
CA ILE A 37 10.18 3.82 -0.80
C ILE A 37 10.27 5.08 0.07
N GLY A 38 11.28 5.93 -0.15
CA GLY A 38 11.47 7.17 0.61
C GLY A 38 10.29 8.12 0.48
N VAL A 39 9.79 8.31 -0.75
CA VAL A 39 8.59 9.12 -1.02
C VAL A 39 7.38 8.57 -0.27
N THR A 40 7.20 7.24 -0.28
CA THR A 40 6.06 6.61 0.41
C THR A 40 6.15 6.77 1.94
N LEU A 41 7.36 6.60 2.52
CA LEU A 41 7.59 6.77 3.96
C LEU A 41 7.36 8.21 4.40
N GLU A 42 7.82 9.20 3.63
CA GLU A 42 7.62 10.62 3.94
C GLU A 42 6.14 11.01 3.93
N ILE A 43 5.41 10.60 2.90
CA ILE A 43 3.95 10.84 2.80
C ILE A 43 3.22 10.18 3.98
N LEU A 44 3.58 8.95 4.33
CA LEU A 44 2.99 8.24 5.46
C LEU A 44 3.31 8.94 6.79
N LYS A 45 4.54 9.41 6.97
CA LYS A 45 4.98 10.15 8.16
C LYS A 45 4.13 11.40 8.35
N ASN A 46 3.93 12.19 7.29
CA ASN A 46 3.14 13.41 7.37
C ASN A 46 1.70 13.09 7.77
N ALA A 47 1.08 12.06 7.18
CA ALA A 47 -0.26 11.62 7.54
C ALA A 47 -0.37 11.12 8.98
N ILE A 48 0.66 10.43 9.51
CA ILE A 48 0.70 10.00 10.91
C ILE A 48 0.78 11.22 11.83
N VAL A 49 1.69 12.16 11.56
CA VAL A 49 1.89 13.37 12.39
C VAL A 49 0.62 14.22 12.44
N GLU A 50 -0.08 14.38 11.31
CA GLU A 50 -1.35 15.11 11.23
C GLU A 50 -2.45 14.52 12.13
N ASN A 51 -2.40 13.22 12.43
CA ASN A 51 -3.48 12.50 13.10
C ASN A 51 -3.09 11.91 14.48
N ILE A 52 -1.86 12.14 14.94
CA ILE A 52 -1.29 11.41 16.10
C ILE A 52 -2.01 11.69 17.41
N PHE A 53 -2.64 12.86 17.56
CA PHE A 53 -3.29 13.26 18.81
C PHE A 53 -4.77 12.83 18.91
N GLU A 54 -5.38 12.39 17.81
CA GLU A 54 -6.83 12.10 17.75
C GLU A 54 -7.15 10.60 17.55
N THR A 55 -6.13 9.74 17.65
CA THR A 55 -6.25 8.33 17.28
C THR A 55 -5.97 7.38 18.44
N LYS A 56 -6.59 6.20 18.41
CA LYS A 56 -6.23 5.08 19.30
C LYS A 56 -5.11 4.19 18.72
N GLY A 57 -4.73 4.42 17.46
CA GLY A 57 -3.76 3.62 16.72
C GLY A 57 -3.98 3.72 15.22
N PHE A 58 -2.99 3.28 14.44
CA PHE A 58 -3.03 3.41 12.98
C PHE A 58 -3.30 2.07 12.30
N LEU A 59 -4.23 2.06 11.34
CA LEU A 59 -4.38 0.98 10.37
C LEU A 59 -3.76 1.43 9.05
N ILE A 60 -2.61 0.87 8.71
CA ILE A 60 -1.88 1.22 7.48
C ILE A 60 -2.26 0.21 6.39
N ASP A 61 -3.00 0.67 5.38
CA ASP A 61 -3.47 -0.15 4.27
C ASP A 61 -2.54 -0.04 3.05
N GLY A 62 -2.16 -1.19 2.53
CA GLY A 62 -1.43 -1.31 1.27
C GLY A 62 0.07 -1.08 1.37
N PHE A 63 0.65 -1.11 2.57
CA PHE A 63 2.09 -1.02 2.84
C PHE A 63 2.44 -1.73 4.16
N PRO A 64 3.60 -2.40 4.27
CA PRO A 64 4.60 -2.63 3.23
C PRO A 64 4.16 -3.66 2.16
N ARG A 65 4.71 -3.56 0.94
CA ARG A 65 4.41 -4.48 -0.18
C ARG A 65 5.53 -5.47 -0.52
N ASN A 66 6.72 -5.31 0.06
CA ASN A 66 7.85 -6.24 -0.08
C ASN A 66 8.78 -6.15 1.14
N LEU A 67 9.79 -7.03 1.21
CA LEU A 67 10.77 -7.09 2.31
C LEU A 67 11.52 -5.79 2.54
N LYS A 68 12.01 -5.17 1.47
CA LYS A 68 12.71 -3.89 1.58
C LYS A 68 11.83 -2.78 2.17
N GLN A 69 10.53 -2.80 1.85
CA GLN A 69 9.55 -1.86 2.43
C GLN A 69 9.30 -2.13 3.91
N ALA A 70 9.20 -3.39 4.33
CA ALA A 70 9.01 -3.73 5.74
C ALA A 70 10.25 -3.33 6.56
N GLU A 71 11.45 -3.69 6.12
CA GLU A 71 12.70 -3.33 6.81
C GLU A 71 12.88 -1.81 6.95
N ALA A 72 12.49 -1.04 5.94
CA ALA A 72 12.57 0.41 6.03
C ALA A 72 11.45 0.99 6.91
N PHE A 73 10.26 0.38 6.93
CA PHE A 73 9.18 0.77 7.81
C PHE A 73 9.60 0.62 9.28
N ASP A 74 10.14 -0.54 9.64
CA ASP A 74 10.57 -0.85 11.02
C ASP A 74 11.67 0.12 11.47
N LYS A 75 12.61 0.45 10.59
CA LYS A 75 13.69 1.42 10.85
C LYS A 75 13.21 2.87 10.96
N PHE A 76 12.19 3.24 10.19
CA PHE A 76 11.75 4.63 10.09
C PHE A 76 10.66 4.98 11.12
N PHE A 77 9.85 4.00 11.51
CA PHE A 77 8.76 4.15 12.47
C PHE A 77 8.98 3.25 13.68
N ALA A 78 8.44 2.03 13.62
CA ALA A 78 8.53 0.99 14.62
C ALA A 78 7.96 -0.31 14.01
N GLU A 79 8.19 -1.45 14.67
CA GLU A 79 7.54 -2.70 14.28
C GLU A 79 6.01 -2.60 14.48
N PRO A 80 5.20 -3.14 13.56
CA PRO A 80 3.76 -3.17 13.73
C PRO A 80 3.34 -4.18 14.80
N GLU A 81 2.36 -3.81 15.63
CA GLU A 81 1.78 -4.72 16.64
C GLU A 81 1.07 -5.93 16.00
N MET A 82 0.46 -5.72 14.82
CA MET A 82 -0.25 -6.76 14.09
C MET A 82 -0.15 -6.55 12.58
N VAL A 83 -0.10 -7.65 11.84
CA VAL A 83 -0.22 -7.65 10.38
C VAL A 83 -1.40 -8.51 9.97
N ILE A 84 -2.34 -7.93 9.25
CA ILE A 84 -3.52 -8.63 8.72
C ILE A 84 -3.27 -8.96 7.25
N LEU A 85 -3.17 -10.25 6.93
CA LEU A 85 -3.05 -10.73 5.56
C LEU A 85 -4.42 -11.11 5.00
N MET A 86 -4.95 -10.28 4.10
CA MET A 86 -6.18 -10.59 3.36
C MET A 86 -5.85 -11.37 2.09
N GLU A 87 -6.27 -12.63 2.04
CA GLU A 87 -6.02 -13.50 0.89
C GLU A 87 -7.25 -13.66 0.00
N CYS A 88 -7.02 -13.63 -1.32
CA CYS A 88 -8.00 -14.04 -2.32
C CYS A 88 -7.29 -14.51 -3.59
N SER A 89 -8.03 -15.20 -4.47
CA SER A 89 -7.47 -15.68 -5.73
C SER A 89 -7.12 -14.52 -6.69
N PRO A 90 -6.12 -14.69 -7.58
CA PRO A 90 -5.82 -13.71 -8.62
C PRO A 90 -7.03 -13.35 -9.49
N GLU A 91 -7.92 -14.30 -9.73
CA GLU A 91 -9.16 -14.13 -10.50
C GLU A 91 -10.12 -13.20 -9.74
N THR A 92 -10.28 -13.40 -8.44
CA THR A 92 -11.08 -12.55 -7.56
C THR A 92 -10.52 -11.13 -7.51
N MET A 93 -9.19 -10.98 -7.37
CA MET A 93 -8.51 -9.68 -7.41
C MET A 93 -8.81 -8.95 -8.73
N LYS A 94 -8.56 -9.60 -9.87
CA LYS A 94 -8.81 -9.01 -11.21
C LYS A 94 -10.27 -8.64 -11.40
N SER A 95 -11.20 -9.54 -11.07
CA SER A 95 -12.65 -9.31 -11.21
C SER A 95 -13.10 -8.08 -10.42
N ARG A 96 -12.70 -7.96 -9.15
CA ARG A 96 -13.03 -6.80 -8.29
C ARG A 96 -12.39 -5.51 -8.81
N LEU A 97 -11.16 -5.57 -9.31
CA LEU A 97 -10.48 -4.41 -9.88
C LEU A 97 -11.12 -3.95 -11.20
N HIS A 98 -11.54 -4.88 -12.07
CA HIS A 98 -12.25 -4.55 -13.30
C HIS A 98 -13.59 -3.86 -13.02
N LYS A 99 -14.41 -4.44 -12.13
CA LYS A 99 -15.68 -3.81 -11.71
C LYS A 99 -15.48 -2.41 -11.16
N ARG A 100 -14.40 -2.18 -10.40
CA ARG A 100 -14.09 -0.84 -9.87
C ARG A 100 -13.68 0.16 -10.97
N GLY A 101 -13.05 -0.32 -12.03
CA GLY A 101 -12.64 0.50 -13.18
C GLY A 101 -13.80 0.95 -14.08
N GLU A 102 -14.99 0.38 -13.93
CA GLU A 102 -16.19 0.72 -14.73
C GLU A 102 -16.92 1.98 -14.23
N GLY A 103 -16.68 2.43 -12.99
CA GLY A 103 -17.26 3.66 -12.42
C GLY A 103 -16.45 4.93 -12.75
N PRO A 104 -16.70 6.06 -12.06
CA PRO A 104 -15.77 7.20 -12.00
C PRO A 104 -14.49 6.73 -11.28
N GLY A 105 -13.68 5.99 -12.03
CA GLY A 105 -12.67 5.08 -11.53
C GLY A 105 -11.33 5.77 -11.33
N ARG A 106 -10.46 5.09 -10.58
CA ARG A 106 -9.08 5.53 -10.41
C ARG A 106 -8.34 5.36 -11.73
N PHE A 107 -7.48 6.32 -12.09
CA PHE A 107 -6.72 6.23 -13.35
C PHE A 107 -5.88 4.95 -13.45
N ASP A 108 -5.46 4.37 -12.31
CA ASP A 108 -4.68 3.14 -12.19
C ASP A 108 -5.51 1.84 -12.19
N ASP A 109 -6.82 1.92 -12.45
CA ASP A 109 -7.73 0.78 -12.62
C ASP A 109 -8.01 0.43 -14.11
N HIS A 110 -7.21 0.90 -15.06
CA HIS A 110 -7.29 0.46 -16.46
C HIS A 110 -6.87 -1.03 -16.62
N LYS A 111 -7.51 -1.76 -17.54
CA LYS A 111 -7.32 -3.22 -17.75
C LYS A 111 -5.85 -3.63 -17.87
N THR A 112 -5.04 -2.85 -18.60
CA THR A 112 -3.60 -3.11 -18.78
C THR A 112 -2.79 -2.90 -17.50
N ILE A 113 -3.19 -1.95 -16.65
CA ILE A 113 -2.55 -1.62 -15.38
C ILE A 113 -2.92 -2.64 -14.30
N ILE A 114 -4.18 -3.10 -14.25
CA ILE A 114 -4.66 -4.12 -13.31
C ILE A 114 -3.80 -5.39 -13.39
N ASN A 115 -3.52 -5.87 -14.60
CA ASN A 115 -2.69 -7.06 -14.79
C ASN A 115 -1.26 -6.86 -14.27
N LYS A 116 -0.66 -5.68 -14.48
CA LYS A 116 0.66 -5.34 -13.94
C LYS A 116 0.64 -5.28 -12.41
N ARG A 117 -0.40 -4.69 -11.82
CA ARG A 117 -0.58 -4.60 -10.36
C ARG A 117 -0.71 -5.96 -9.70
N VAL A 118 -1.55 -6.85 -10.25
CA VAL A 118 -1.72 -8.21 -9.73
C VAL A 118 -0.42 -9.01 -9.87
N ARG A 119 0.26 -8.91 -11.03
CA ARG A 119 1.57 -9.54 -11.22
C ARG A 119 2.60 -9.05 -10.20
N ASN A 120 2.69 -7.73 -10.00
CA ASN A 120 3.63 -7.13 -9.05
C ASN A 120 3.32 -7.56 -7.61
N TYR A 121 2.04 -7.63 -7.22
CA TYR A 121 1.66 -8.17 -5.92
C TYR A 121 2.16 -9.62 -5.74
N LEU A 122 1.84 -10.51 -6.69
CA LEU A 122 2.24 -11.92 -6.61
C LEU A 122 3.76 -12.11 -6.59
N ALA A 123 4.51 -11.33 -7.36
CA ALA A 123 5.97 -11.39 -7.39
C ALA A 123 6.63 -10.90 -6.09
N ASN A 124 5.97 -10.00 -5.36
CA ASN A 124 6.47 -9.43 -4.10
C ASN A 124 5.88 -10.09 -2.84
N ALA A 125 4.85 -10.93 -2.98
CA ALA A 125 4.22 -11.68 -1.90
C ALA A 125 5.06 -12.86 -1.36
N LYS A 126 6.41 -12.75 -1.40
CA LYS A 126 7.34 -13.75 -0.87
C LYS A 126 7.14 -14.03 0.63
N TRP A 127 6.43 -13.14 1.32
CA TRP A 127 5.99 -13.26 2.71
C TRP A 127 5.03 -14.42 2.99
N ARG A 128 4.35 -14.95 1.97
CA ARG A 128 3.42 -16.08 2.15
C ARG A 128 4.06 -17.31 2.79
N GLY A 129 5.39 -17.48 2.67
CA GLY A 129 6.15 -18.52 3.38
C GLY A 129 6.77 -18.12 4.72
N LEU A 130 6.64 -16.84 5.13
CA LEU A 130 7.29 -16.27 6.32
C LEU A 130 6.29 -15.88 7.41
N VAL A 131 5.08 -15.43 7.05
CA VAL A 131 4.04 -15.05 8.02
C VAL A 131 3.60 -16.26 8.87
N GLY A 132 3.64 -17.47 8.32
CA GLY A 132 3.41 -18.71 9.07
C GLY A 132 4.46 -19.02 10.15
N ARG A 133 5.65 -18.37 10.13
CA ARG A 133 6.71 -18.58 11.14
C ARG A 133 6.71 -17.55 12.26
N LYS A 134 6.25 -16.31 12.03
CA LYS A 134 6.11 -15.31 13.11
C LYS A 134 4.74 -15.39 13.82
N ALA A 135 3.68 -15.82 13.14
CA ALA A 135 2.37 -16.02 13.80
C ALA A 135 2.34 -17.24 14.75
N ALA A 136 3.26 -18.19 14.57
CA ALA A 136 3.43 -19.36 15.44
C ALA A 136 4.39 -19.12 16.63
N GLY A 137 4.90 -17.90 16.78
CA GLY A 137 5.89 -17.52 17.80
C GLY A 137 5.30 -16.66 18.93
N VAL A 138 4.02 -16.82 19.25
CA VAL A 138 3.49 -16.40 20.56
C VAL A 138 3.67 -17.59 21.50
N GLY A 139 4.85 -17.64 22.11
CA GLY A 139 5.19 -18.48 23.27
C GLY A 139 5.63 -17.58 24.40
#